data_AF-N1WGD9-F1
#
_entry.id   AF-N1WGD9-F1
#
_cell.length_a   1.000
_cell.length_b   1.000
_cell.length_c   1.000
_cell.angle_alpha   90.00
_cell.angle_beta   90.00
_cell.angle_gamma   90.00
#
_symmetry.space_group_name_H-M   'P 1'
#
loop_
_entity.id
_entity.type
_entity.pdbx_description
1 polymer ?
#
loop_
_entity_poly.entity_id
_entity_poly.type
_entity_poly.pdbx_seq_one_letter_code
_entity_poly.pdbx_strand_id
1 'polypeptide(L)'
;MKNQKLRKDDWIKKTYTLFSIFALISGFSLYSEVKKENQVLDWEGDSKRFLHKNITWEELGLKSQTQYILENFAIHSGLEHTPISLEQVEGNLKYLTLGYQLRKVESRWKTIALSSGSKDKITEFHPRVVVRVDAPYAYSPTEYFDSKVFLKNTALTIPPSEVNGNWNSELWFAPKWDIPVFSTFAFERIIDTATCPDAIYHEYTHLITGKYLGNNAIGRSLAEGISDYYAASLLDHPELYTHKTCEEVKRQLLVSSFRLDREVGSYDSSIESDFKKDFAFIPSLLWQYRRLVGNDLADVTIFQAITKTNAGDRFFPEFINTLSTSLHKELKKRNGEEAATEMVLKLEEKVWIPHGVYSQYSRKKIVFSLFPKTSVKVPNSDEKSNEFCEIKNEMEFFWNDVSLQEPTLRFYWNCNQVKIPMVIQIDQSNPTNFLLQSNLHFLNGKLRFASQSADKPNPKLTEENQILYLKMYNHIKEYYFYRKTMEKEIRLYLDSGVDVSRIEKIRMEFAYLGNSKKRFQYSFPLFNDGFY
;
A
#
# COMPACT_ATOMS: atom_id res chain seq x y z
N MET A 1 51.02 73.11 23.01
CA MET A 1 50.98 71.96 23.94
C MET A 1 49.76 71.92 24.90
N LYS A 2 48.67 72.69 24.72
CA LYS A 2 47.47 72.61 25.60
C LYS A 2 46.32 71.71 25.08
N ASN A 3 46.29 71.35 23.79
CA ASN A 3 45.19 70.55 23.21
C ASN A 3 45.39 69.02 23.22
N GLN A 4 46.56 68.51 23.59
CA GLN A 4 46.79 67.05 23.67
C GLN A 4 46.45 66.46 25.04
N LYS A 5 46.43 67.26 26.12
CA LYS A 5 46.09 66.78 27.48
C LYS A 5 44.58 66.56 27.64
N LEU A 6 43.76 67.50 27.17
CA LEU A 6 42.29 67.40 27.21
C LEU A 6 41.72 66.20 26.44
N ARG A 7 42.38 65.79 25.35
CA ARG A 7 41.93 64.66 24.51
C ARG A 7 42.24 63.28 25.13
N LYS A 8 43.21 63.21 26.06
CA LYS A 8 43.62 61.96 26.72
C LYS A 8 42.71 61.64 27.91
N ASP A 9 42.33 62.65 28.70
CA ASP A 9 41.43 62.49 29.84
C ASP A 9 40.00 62.10 29.41
N ASP A 10 39.54 62.61 28.27
CA ASP A 10 38.21 62.30 27.71
C ASP A 10 38.14 60.88 27.12
N TRP A 11 39.27 60.37 26.62
CA TRP A 11 39.38 59.01 26.10
C TRP A 11 39.42 57.97 27.23
N ILE A 12 40.14 58.28 28.33
CA ILE A 12 40.21 57.43 29.53
C ILE A 12 38.84 57.35 30.21
N LYS A 13 38.10 58.47 30.32
CA LYS A 13 36.72 58.46 30.83
C LYS A 13 35.79 57.62 29.97
N LYS A 14 35.84 57.75 28.64
CA LYS A 14 35.03 56.93 27.72
C LYS A 14 35.35 55.44 27.81
N THR A 15 36.62 55.07 27.95
CA THR A 15 37.00 53.67 28.12
C THR A 15 36.54 53.12 29.47
N TYR A 16 36.66 53.88 30.56
CA TYR A 16 36.13 53.47 31.87
C TYR A 16 34.61 53.34 31.87
N THR A 17 33.87 54.24 31.22
CA THR A 17 32.41 54.12 31.12
C THR A 17 31.99 52.92 30.28
N LEU A 18 32.68 52.66 29.15
CA LEU A 18 32.44 51.46 28.34
C LEU A 18 32.78 50.16 29.07
N PHE A 19 33.89 50.14 29.81
CA PHE A 19 34.29 48.98 30.61
C PHE A 19 33.36 48.74 31.80
N SER A 20 32.83 49.81 32.41
CA SER A 20 31.87 49.73 33.52
C SER A 20 30.48 49.29 33.05
N ILE A 21 30.05 49.73 31.86
CA ILE A 21 28.82 49.24 31.22
C ILE A 21 28.98 47.77 30.81
N PHE A 22 30.14 47.39 30.27
CA PHE A 22 30.43 46.00 29.93
C PHE A 22 30.47 45.11 31.19
N ALA A 23 31.11 45.57 32.27
CA ALA A 23 31.11 44.86 33.55
C ALA A 23 29.73 44.80 34.23
N LEU A 24 28.87 45.82 34.06
CA LEU A 24 27.48 45.77 34.53
C LEU A 24 26.67 44.76 33.72
N ILE A 25 26.78 44.76 32.38
CA ILE A 25 26.07 43.82 31.50
C ILE A 25 26.58 42.38 31.71
N SER A 26 27.86 42.22 32.03
CA SER A 26 28.48 40.92 32.36
C SER A 26 28.23 40.48 33.80
N GLY A 27 27.89 41.41 34.70
CA GLY A 27 27.58 41.16 36.10
C GLY A 27 26.12 40.79 36.34
N PHE A 28 25.20 41.25 35.47
CA PHE A 28 23.78 40.88 35.50
C PHE A 28 23.49 39.50 34.86
N SER A 29 24.49 38.82 34.28
CA SER A 29 24.36 37.44 33.80
C SER A 29 24.78 36.38 34.82
N LEU A 30 25.08 36.77 36.08
CA LEU A 30 25.23 35.82 37.18
C LEU A 30 23.86 35.36 37.69
N TYR A 31 23.45 34.19 37.17
CA TYR A 31 22.60 33.18 37.81
C TYR A 31 21.32 33.69 38.49
N SER A 32 20.28 33.91 37.68
CA SER A 32 19.10 33.10 37.91
C SER A 32 19.18 31.93 36.93
N GLU A 33 19.45 30.72 37.42
CA GLU A 33 19.02 29.51 36.72
C GLU A 33 17.50 29.61 36.61
N VAL A 34 17.03 30.22 35.52
CA VAL A 34 15.64 30.07 35.12
C VAL A 34 15.51 28.59 34.82
N LYS A 35 14.93 27.85 35.77
CA LYS A 35 14.64 26.43 35.65
C LYS A 35 13.98 26.23 34.28
N LYS A 36 14.70 25.61 33.34
CA LYS A 36 14.18 25.42 31.99
C LYS A 36 12.91 24.58 32.14
N GLU A 37 11.78 25.12 31.70
CA GLU A 37 10.53 24.37 31.78
C GLU A 37 10.62 23.16 30.86
N ASN A 38 10.41 21.97 31.42
CA ASN A 38 10.37 20.74 30.64
C ASN A 38 9.07 20.69 29.86
N GLN A 39 9.18 20.85 28.54
CA GLN A 39 8.05 20.87 27.62
C GLN A 39 8.20 19.81 26.54
N VAL A 40 7.07 19.29 26.05
CA VAL A 40 6.97 18.41 24.89
C VAL A 40 5.90 18.90 23.95
N LEU A 41 5.99 18.49 22.68
CA LEU A 41 4.87 18.55 21.77
C LEU A 41 3.91 17.38 22.05
N ASP A 42 2.64 17.66 22.33
CA ASP A 42 1.57 16.67 22.46
C ASP A 42 0.39 17.00 21.53
N TRP A 43 -0.28 15.97 21.00
CA TRP A 43 -1.35 16.15 20.02
C TRP A 43 -2.66 16.54 20.70
N GLU A 44 -3.22 17.69 20.35
CA GLU A 44 -4.54 18.13 20.79
C GLU A 44 -5.60 17.77 19.73
N GLY A 45 -6.46 16.80 20.04
CA GLY A 45 -7.44 16.24 19.10
C GLY A 45 -8.44 17.26 18.53
N ASP A 46 -8.89 18.21 19.35
CA ASP A 46 -9.90 19.19 18.94
C ASP A 46 -9.36 20.21 17.95
N SER A 47 -8.17 20.76 18.21
CA SER A 47 -7.54 21.75 17.33
C SER A 47 -6.69 21.13 16.20
N LYS A 48 -6.49 19.81 16.23
CA LYS A 48 -5.76 19.03 15.22
C LYS A 48 -4.37 19.59 14.93
N ARG A 49 -3.62 19.82 16.01
CA ARG A 49 -2.22 20.29 15.97
C ARG A 49 -1.48 19.87 17.24
N PHE A 50 -0.16 19.91 17.17
CA PHE A 50 0.69 19.80 18.35
C PHE A 50 0.71 21.09 19.16
N LEU A 51 0.64 20.93 20.49
CA LEU A 51 0.79 22.01 21.46
C LEU A 51 1.91 21.69 22.43
N HIS A 52 2.55 22.74 22.94
CA HIS A 52 3.56 22.63 23.99
C HIS A 52 2.86 22.31 25.31
N LYS A 53 3.30 21.22 25.95
CA LYS A 53 2.75 20.72 27.21
C LYS A 53 3.88 20.53 28.20
N ASN A 54 3.69 21.06 29.41
CA ASN A 54 4.63 20.83 30.50
C ASN A 54 4.59 19.37 30.93
N ILE A 55 5.76 18.79 31.20
CA ILE A 55 5.90 17.41 31.62
C ILE A 55 6.85 17.26 32.81
N THR A 56 6.67 16.17 33.54
CA THR A 56 7.55 15.72 34.60
C THR A 56 8.47 14.59 34.14
N TRP A 57 9.55 14.35 34.88
CA TRP A 57 10.44 13.20 34.64
C TRP A 57 9.74 11.85 34.83
N GLU A 58 8.74 11.79 35.71
CA GLU A 58 7.90 10.60 35.91
C GLU A 58 7.06 10.29 34.66
N GLU A 59 6.50 11.32 34.03
CA GLU A 59 5.79 11.21 32.76
C GLU A 59 6.69 10.83 31.58
N LEU A 60 8.01 10.89 31.71
CA LEU A 60 8.97 10.32 30.75
C LEU A 60 9.34 8.87 31.04
N GLY A 61 9.05 8.34 32.23
CA GLY A 61 9.23 6.91 32.52
C GLY A 61 10.68 6.43 32.41
N LEU A 62 11.61 7.28 32.83
CA LEU A 62 13.06 7.01 32.78
C LEU A 62 13.43 5.76 33.57
N LYS A 63 14.39 4.99 33.05
CA LYS A 63 14.97 3.78 33.66
C LYS A 63 16.41 3.96 34.15
N SER A 64 16.96 5.15 33.95
CA SER A 64 18.26 5.56 34.47
C SER A 64 18.13 6.93 35.12
N GLN A 65 18.93 7.16 36.15
CA GLN A 65 19.02 8.44 36.87
C GLN A 65 20.00 9.41 36.21
N THR A 66 20.81 8.95 35.26
CA THR A 66 21.89 9.75 34.66
C THR A 66 21.87 9.76 33.14
N GLN A 67 21.24 8.77 32.51
CA GLN A 67 21.27 8.55 31.07
C GLN A 67 19.85 8.47 30.50
N TYR A 68 19.67 8.86 29.23
CA TYR A 68 18.36 8.90 28.60
C TYR A 68 17.92 7.51 28.12
N ILE A 69 17.47 6.71 29.10
CA ILE A 69 17.06 5.34 28.91
C ILE A 69 15.59 5.19 29.32
N LEU A 70 14.79 4.63 28.43
CA LEU A 70 13.38 4.28 28.62
C LEU A 70 13.24 2.76 28.81
N GLU A 71 12.02 2.25 28.98
CA GLU A 71 11.77 0.80 29.11
C GLU A 71 12.44 0.02 27.97
N ASN A 72 12.12 0.36 26.73
CA ASN A 72 12.56 -0.35 25.53
C ASN A 72 13.52 0.45 24.62
N PHE A 73 13.91 1.66 25.02
CA PHE A 73 14.74 2.55 24.19
C PHE A 73 15.97 3.04 24.96
N ALA A 74 17.11 3.10 24.27
CA ALA A 74 18.28 3.85 24.69
C ALA A 74 18.54 4.94 23.64
N ILE A 75 18.61 6.22 24.06
CA ILE A 75 18.68 7.36 23.13
C ILE A 75 20.11 7.92 23.14
N HIS A 76 20.74 7.96 21.97
CA HIS A 76 22.14 8.30 21.75
C HIS A 76 22.28 9.52 20.83
N SER A 77 23.32 10.32 21.06
CA SER A 77 23.72 11.41 20.16
C SER A 77 24.67 10.89 19.09
N GLY A 78 24.37 11.13 17.82
CA GLY A 78 25.13 10.66 16.67
C GLY A 78 25.49 9.18 16.76
N LEU A 79 26.79 8.90 16.65
CA LEU A 79 27.36 7.55 16.73
C LEU A 79 27.97 7.23 18.11
N GLU A 80 27.65 8.02 19.14
CA GLU A 80 28.17 7.77 20.49
C GLU A 80 27.71 6.42 21.04
N HIS A 81 28.57 5.77 21.83
CA HIS A 81 28.31 4.48 22.46
C HIS A 81 27.48 4.61 23.75
N THR A 82 27.59 5.73 24.45
CA THR A 82 26.81 6.02 25.65
C THR A 82 25.53 6.75 25.26
N PRO A 83 24.38 6.47 25.92
CA PRO A 83 23.19 7.28 25.75
C PRO A 83 23.43 8.75 26.17
N ILE A 84 22.54 9.64 25.77
CA ILE A 84 22.57 11.07 26.11
C ILE A 84 22.41 11.24 27.63
N SER A 85 23.16 12.18 28.25
CA SER A 85 23.00 12.44 29.68
C SER A 85 21.68 13.18 29.97
N LEU A 86 21.05 12.93 31.12
CA LEU A 86 19.80 13.62 31.46
C LEU A 86 19.97 15.14 31.62
N GLU A 87 21.17 15.60 31.95
CA GLU A 87 21.53 17.03 31.96
C GLU A 87 21.38 17.67 30.58
N GLN A 88 21.72 16.94 29.50
CA GLN A 88 21.52 17.40 28.12
C GLN A 88 20.04 17.34 27.68
N VAL A 89 19.24 16.51 28.33
CA VAL A 89 17.80 16.36 28.06
C VAL A 89 16.98 17.44 28.76
N GLU A 90 17.42 17.92 29.93
CA GLU A 90 16.68 18.91 30.71
C GLU A 90 16.45 20.22 29.93
N GLY A 91 15.17 20.59 29.80
CA GLY A 91 14.74 21.75 29.02
C GLY A 91 14.96 21.63 27.50
N ASN A 92 15.37 20.47 26.98
CA ASN A 92 15.57 20.27 25.55
C ASN A 92 14.30 19.69 24.90
N LEU A 93 13.51 20.56 24.25
CA LEU A 93 12.25 20.20 23.62
C LEU A 93 12.37 19.02 22.64
N LYS A 94 13.44 18.93 21.84
CA LYS A 94 13.67 17.83 20.89
C LYS A 94 13.73 16.50 21.62
N TYR A 95 14.63 16.40 22.61
CA TYR A 95 14.86 15.15 23.32
C TYR A 95 13.67 14.76 24.19
N LEU A 96 13.07 15.72 24.90
CA LEU A 96 11.87 15.49 25.70
C LEU A 96 10.70 15.01 24.83
N THR A 97 10.46 15.66 23.69
CA THR A 97 9.40 15.25 22.73
C THR A 97 9.65 13.87 22.17
N LEU A 98 10.87 13.56 21.73
CA LEU A 98 11.22 12.25 21.18
C LEU A 98 10.89 11.11 22.16
N GLY A 99 11.39 11.18 23.38
CA GLY A 99 11.14 10.12 24.36
C GLY A 99 9.67 10.04 24.79
N TYR A 100 9.00 11.18 24.94
CA TYR A 100 7.57 11.23 25.22
C TYR A 100 6.75 10.53 24.12
N GLN A 101 7.04 10.84 22.86
CA GLN A 101 6.31 10.29 21.72
C GLN A 101 6.62 8.81 21.47
N LEU A 102 7.87 8.37 21.67
CA LEU A 102 8.23 6.94 21.64
C LEU A 102 7.42 6.11 22.64
N ARG A 103 7.21 6.62 23.86
CA ARG A 103 6.35 5.95 24.86
C ARG A 103 4.88 5.95 24.45
N LYS A 104 4.39 7.05 23.90
CA LYS A 104 2.99 7.18 23.48
C LYS A 104 2.65 6.18 22.37
N VAL A 105 3.51 6.10 21.34
CA VAL A 105 3.32 5.15 20.23
C VAL A 105 3.47 3.70 20.70
N GLU A 106 4.41 3.42 21.60
CA GLU A 106 4.56 2.10 22.23
C GLU A 106 3.29 1.67 22.97
N SER A 107 2.73 2.55 23.79
CA SER A 107 1.49 2.28 24.52
C SER A 107 0.30 2.02 23.59
N ARG A 108 0.20 2.75 22.47
CA ARG A 108 -0.84 2.49 21.46
C ARG A 108 -0.65 1.12 20.82
N TRP A 109 0.57 0.77 20.41
CA TRP A 109 0.84 -0.55 19.81
C TRP A 109 0.59 -1.70 20.77
N LYS A 110 0.91 -1.53 22.07
CA LYS A 110 0.54 -2.51 23.10
C LYS A 110 -0.98 -2.71 23.16
N THR A 111 -1.76 -1.63 23.06
CA THR A 111 -3.22 -1.68 23.03
C THR A 111 -3.75 -2.39 21.79
N ILE A 112 -3.19 -2.10 20.61
CA ILE A 112 -3.54 -2.75 19.34
C ILE A 112 -3.23 -4.25 19.40
N ALA A 113 -2.03 -4.62 19.87
CA ALA A 113 -1.60 -6.01 20.01
C ALA A 113 -2.54 -6.81 20.92
N LEU A 114 -2.84 -6.27 22.11
CA LEU A 114 -3.79 -6.89 23.06
C LEU A 114 -5.19 -7.04 22.45
N SER A 115 -5.70 -5.97 21.81
CA SER A 115 -7.03 -5.96 21.20
C SER A 115 -7.15 -6.89 20.00
N SER A 116 -6.04 -7.15 19.31
CA SER A 116 -5.96 -8.12 18.21
C SER A 116 -5.98 -9.58 18.66
N GLY A 117 -5.85 -9.83 19.97
CA GLY A 117 -5.67 -11.16 20.54
C GLY A 117 -4.28 -11.75 20.30
N SER A 118 -3.30 -10.94 19.90
CA SER A 118 -1.92 -11.38 19.75
C SER A 118 -1.34 -11.73 21.12
N LYS A 119 -0.68 -12.88 21.21
CA LYS A 119 0.12 -13.28 22.38
C LYS A 119 1.56 -12.81 22.27
N ASP A 120 1.94 -12.27 21.13
CA ASP A 120 3.29 -11.79 20.88
C ASP A 120 3.54 -10.51 21.66
N LYS A 121 4.67 -10.48 22.36
CA LYS A 121 5.18 -9.30 23.06
C LYS A 121 5.88 -8.37 22.06
N ILE A 122 5.12 -7.82 21.11
CA ILE A 122 5.66 -7.07 19.95
C ILE A 122 6.34 -5.75 20.32
N THR A 123 6.07 -5.22 21.51
CA THR A 123 6.66 -3.99 22.02
C THR A 123 7.74 -4.26 23.08
N GLU A 124 8.09 -5.51 23.35
CA GLU A 124 9.19 -5.84 24.27
C GLU A 124 10.46 -6.03 23.45
N PHE A 125 11.38 -5.06 23.54
CA PHE A 125 12.64 -5.06 22.80
C PHE A 125 13.79 -5.43 23.73
N HIS A 126 14.34 -6.62 23.52
CA HIS A 126 15.50 -7.14 24.24
C HIS A 126 16.56 -7.65 23.24
N PRO A 127 17.72 -6.97 23.13
CA PRO A 127 18.10 -5.71 23.79
C PRO A 127 17.21 -4.51 23.41
N ARG A 128 17.33 -3.41 24.18
CA ARG A 128 16.60 -2.14 23.90
C ARG A 128 16.94 -1.64 22.50
N VAL A 129 15.96 -1.00 21.86
CA VAL A 129 16.16 -0.30 20.59
C VAL A 129 17.13 0.86 20.80
N VAL A 130 18.18 0.93 19.98
CA VAL A 130 19.10 2.06 19.96
C VAL A 130 18.49 3.15 19.09
N VAL A 131 18.21 4.31 19.68
CA VAL A 131 17.70 5.49 18.96
C VAL A 131 18.84 6.48 18.81
N ARG A 132 19.28 6.74 17.58
CA ARG A 132 20.33 7.70 17.26
C ARG A 132 19.73 8.99 16.75
N VAL A 133 19.82 10.06 17.53
CA VAL A 133 19.53 11.42 17.06
C VAL A 133 20.78 12.02 16.44
N ASP A 134 20.63 12.79 15.37
CA ASP A 134 21.74 13.43 14.67
C ASP A 134 22.77 12.43 14.08
N ALA A 135 22.30 11.29 13.57
CA ALA A 135 23.12 10.27 12.93
C ALA A 135 23.73 10.80 11.61
N PRO A 136 25.07 10.99 11.52
CA PRO A 136 25.68 11.72 10.40
C PRO A 136 25.80 10.89 9.12
N TYR A 137 25.90 9.57 9.22
CA TYR A 137 26.26 8.68 8.11
C TYR A 137 25.19 7.63 7.86
N ALA A 138 25.11 7.13 6.63
CA ALA A 138 24.19 6.08 6.24
C ALA A 138 24.56 4.76 6.91
N TYR A 139 23.55 3.97 7.26
CA TYR A 139 23.75 2.62 7.78
C TYR A 139 24.44 1.72 6.74
N SER A 140 25.38 0.91 7.20
CA SER A 140 26.08 -0.09 6.40
C SER A 140 25.92 -1.46 7.06
N PRO A 141 25.33 -2.47 6.38
CA PRO A 141 25.23 -3.82 6.93
C PRO A 141 26.59 -4.48 7.24
N THR A 142 27.67 -4.03 6.58
CA THR A 142 29.02 -4.60 6.76
C THR A 142 29.88 -3.83 7.74
N GLU A 143 29.79 -2.51 7.73
CA GLU A 143 30.67 -1.61 8.50
C GLU A 143 29.93 -0.86 9.62
N TYR A 144 28.67 -1.19 9.87
CA TYR A 144 27.71 -0.48 10.73
C TYR A 144 27.27 0.89 10.19
N PHE A 145 28.20 1.70 9.68
CA PHE A 145 27.90 2.93 8.93
C PHE A 145 28.93 3.16 7.82
N ASP A 146 28.53 3.81 6.75
CA ASP A 146 29.44 4.24 5.67
C ASP A 146 29.82 5.71 5.88
N SER A 147 31.04 5.94 6.40
CA SER A 147 31.58 7.29 6.63
C SER A 147 31.71 8.16 5.38
N LYS A 148 31.61 7.58 4.18
CA LYS A 148 31.66 8.30 2.89
C LYS A 148 30.26 8.71 2.41
N VAL A 149 29.21 8.15 2.99
CA VAL A 149 27.82 8.40 2.58
C VAL A 149 27.08 9.04 3.74
N PHE A 150 26.83 10.34 3.66
CA PHE A 150 25.94 11.02 4.61
C PHE A 150 24.54 10.39 4.57
N LEU A 151 23.92 10.24 5.73
CA LEU A 151 22.54 9.76 5.82
C LEU A 151 21.65 10.70 5.02
N LYS A 152 21.09 10.19 3.92
CA LYS A 152 20.32 11.00 2.98
C LYS A 152 18.84 11.10 3.34
N ASN A 153 18.32 10.07 4.00
CA ASN A 153 16.94 10.01 4.50
C ASN A 153 16.83 10.82 5.79
N THR A 154 15.69 11.45 6.02
CA THR A 154 15.44 12.23 7.25
C THR A 154 15.41 11.32 8.48
N ALA A 155 14.81 10.15 8.37
CA ALA A 155 14.87 9.09 9.36
C ALA A 155 15.03 7.72 8.70
N LEU A 156 15.46 6.73 9.46
CA LEU A 156 15.68 5.37 9.01
C LEU A 156 15.48 4.38 10.15
N THR A 157 14.52 3.48 9.99
CA THR A 157 14.44 2.26 10.78
C THR A 157 15.40 1.22 10.22
N ILE A 158 16.32 0.74 11.06
CA ILE A 158 17.18 -0.38 10.72
C ILE A 158 16.46 -1.66 11.16
N PRO A 159 16.09 -2.54 10.20
CA PRO A 159 15.33 -3.73 10.50
C PRO A 159 16.03 -4.58 11.55
N PRO A 160 15.26 -5.25 12.39
CA PRO A 160 15.81 -6.04 13.46
C PRO A 160 16.47 -7.29 12.86
N SER A 161 17.80 -7.41 12.99
CA SER A 161 18.48 -8.66 12.67
C SER A 161 18.37 -9.59 13.87
N GLU A 162 17.75 -10.75 13.67
CA GLU A 162 17.71 -11.79 14.70
C GLU A 162 19.08 -12.48 14.74
N VAL A 163 19.84 -12.23 15.81
CA VAL A 163 21.09 -12.95 16.09
C VAL A 163 20.90 -13.66 17.42
N ASN A 164 20.91 -14.99 17.40
CA ASN A 164 20.76 -15.84 18.59
C ASN A 164 19.48 -15.57 19.41
N GLY A 165 18.36 -15.23 18.75
CA GLY A 165 17.07 -14.98 19.40
C GLY A 165 16.91 -13.59 20.04
N ASN A 166 17.89 -12.71 19.87
CA ASN A 166 17.83 -11.31 20.30
C ASN A 166 17.72 -10.39 19.09
N TRP A 167 16.84 -9.38 19.19
CA TRP A 167 16.60 -8.42 18.11
C TRP A 167 17.47 -7.18 18.30
N ASN A 168 18.37 -6.92 17.36
CA ASN A 168 19.14 -5.68 17.31
C ASN A 168 18.42 -4.68 16.40
N SER A 169 17.47 -3.95 16.96
CA SER A 169 16.71 -2.88 16.30
C SER A 169 17.34 -1.52 16.53
N GLU A 170 17.36 -0.66 15.51
CA GLU A 170 17.75 0.74 15.69
C GLU A 170 16.84 1.70 14.92
N LEU A 171 16.72 2.93 15.43
CA LEU A 171 16.06 4.07 14.78
C LEU A 171 17.06 5.21 14.63
N TRP A 172 17.31 5.66 13.41
CA TRP A 172 18.29 6.72 13.13
C TRP A 172 17.57 7.94 12.58
N PHE A 173 17.79 9.10 13.21
CA PHE A 173 17.31 10.39 12.75
C PHE A 173 18.50 11.21 12.27
N ALA A 174 18.44 11.71 11.04
CA ALA A 174 19.52 12.50 10.45
C ALA A 174 19.60 13.90 11.10
N PRO A 175 20.79 14.52 11.13
CA PRO A 175 20.93 15.89 11.58
C PRO A 175 20.29 16.87 10.59
N LYS A 176 19.78 17.97 11.13
CA LYS A 176 19.29 19.10 10.33
C LYS A 176 20.41 19.71 9.47
N TRP A 177 20.11 20.13 8.24
CA TRP A 177 21.06 20.88 7.43
C TRP A 177 20.85 22.39 7.56
N ASP A 178 21.93 23.09 7.88
CA ASP A 178 21.91 24.55 8.04
C ASP A 178 21.96 25.33 6.71
N ILE A 179 22.28 24.69 5.57
CA ILE A 179 22.44 25.37 4.27
C ILE A 179 21.80 24.55 3.13
N PRO A 180 20.86 25.12 2.35
CA PRO A 180 20.37 24.49 1.13
C PRO A 180 21.46 24.52 0.06
N VAL A 181 21.99 23.34 -0.29
CA VAL A 181 22.92 23.21 -1.43
C VAL A 181 22.11 23.38 -2.72
N PHE A 182 22.43 24.39 -3.53
CA PHE A 182 21.68 24.86 -4.70
C PHE A 182 21.66 23.93 -5.93
N SER A 183 21.83 22.63 -5.76
CA SER A 183 21.75 21.67 -6.87
C SER A 183 20.98 20.44 -6.45
N THR A 184 19.83 20.23 -7.09
CA THR A 184 18.83 19.16 -6.93
C THR A 184 17.85 19.34 -5.76
N PHE A 185 16.55 19.30 -6.08
CA PHE A 185 15.36 19.43 -5.21
C PHE A 185 15.62 19.23 -3.70
N ALA A 186 16.02 20.29 -3.00
CA ALA A 186 16.36 20.29 -1.57
C ALA A 186 15.11 20.42 -0.67
N PHE A 187 14.12 19.53 -0.84
CA PHE A 187 13.00 19.43 0.10
C PHE A 187 13.31 18.50 1.30
N GLU A 188 14.27 17.59 1.17
CA GLU A 188 14.45 16.47 2.10
C GLU A 188 15.34 16.75 3.33
N ARG A 189 15.91 17.96 3.54
CA ARG A 189 16.93 18.17 4.61
C ARG A 189 16.81 19.42 5.47
N ILE A 190 15.69 20.14 5.44
CA ILE A 190 15.50 21.37 6.24
C ILE A 190 14.85 21.08 7.61
N ILE A 191 14.43 19.83 7.86
CA ILE A 191 13.61 19.44 9.01
C ILE A 191 14.33 18.37 9.84
N ASP A 192 14.41 18.58 11.15
CA ASP A 192 14.87 17.59 12.13
C ASP A 192 13.71 16.65 12.49
N THR A 193 13.66 15.47 11.89
CA THR A 193 12.54 14.52 12.08
C THR A 193 12.48 13.90 13.46
N ALA A 194 13.54 13.98 14.27
CA ALA A 194 13.45 13.59 15.68
C ALA A 194 12.58 14.55 16.51
N THR A 195 12.23 15.72 15.95
CA THR A 195 11.25 16.66 16.54
C THR A 195 9.84 16.49 15.98
N CYS A 196 9.66 15.66 14.94
CA CYS A 196 8.38 15.46 14.24
C CYS A 196 7.68 14.20 14.75
N PRO A 197 6.58 14.30 15.53
CA PRO A 197 5.91 13.13 16.07
C PRO A 197 5.35 12.17 14.99
N ASP A 198 4.85 12.69 13.87
CA ASP A 198 4.37 11.85 12.76
C ASP A 198 5.49 10.99 12.15
N ALA A 199 6.69 11.54 11.98
CA ALA A 199 7.88 10.79 11.56
C ALA A 199 8.29 9.74 12.62
N ILE A 200 8.28 10.09 13.91
CA ILE A 200 8.57 9.13 14.99
C ILE A 200 7.58 7.96 14.96
N TYR A 201 6.28 8.23 14.75
CA TYR A 201 5.25 7.20 14.67
C TYR A 201 5.40 6.29 13.45
N HIS A 202 5.74 6.89 12.31
CA HIS A 202 6.03 6.16 11.06
C HIS A 202 7.20 5.18 11.28
N GLU A 203 8.34 5.67 11.77
CA GLU A 203 9.52 4.84 11.99
C GLU A 203 9.31 3.77 13.07
N TYR A 204 8.62 4.10 14.16
CA TYR A 204 8.25 3.11 15.16
C TYR A 204 7.39 1.99 14.54
N THR A 205 6.49 2.33 13.62
CA THR A 205 5.65 1.32 12.94
C THR A 205 6.48 0.35 12.11
N HIS A 206 7.57 0.80 11.50
CA HIS A 206 8.52 -0.09 10.82
C HIS A 206 9.18 -1.09 11.78
N LEU A 207 9.46 -0.72 13.04
CA LEU A 207 9.97 -1.68 14.03
C LEU A 207 8.99 -2.82 14.29
N ILE A 208 7.71 -2.49 14.46
CA ILE A 208 6.66 -3.47 14.76
C ILE A 208 6.37 -4.34 13.54
N THR A 209 6.18 -3.70 12.39
CA THR A 209 5.76 -4.38 11.17
C THR A 209 6.92 -5.12 10.51
N GLY A 210 8.16 -4.66 10.66
CA GLY A 210 9.37 -5.29 10.11
C GLY A 210 9.58 -6.73 10.58
N LYS A 211 9.23 -7.04 11.85
CA LYS A 211 9.23 -8.42 12.38
C LYS A 211 8.34 -9.35 11.55
N TYR A 212 7.21 -8.85 11.10
CA TYR A 212 6.26 -9.62 10.32
C TYR A 212 6.65 -9.54 8.86
N LEU A 213 6.70 -8.33 8.27
CA LEU A 213 6.97 -8.00 6.86
C LEU A 213 8.36 -8.42 6.35
N GLY A 214 9.28 -8.75 7.26
CA GLY A 214 10.60 -9.26 6.93
C GLY A 214 11.57 -8.12 6.64
N ASN A 215 12.85 -8.33 6.97
CA ASN A 215 13.86 -7.27 6.99
C ASN A 215 14.11 -6.62 5.62
N ASN A 216 13.89 -7.35 4.52
CA ASN A 216 14.07 -6.84 3.15
C ASN A 216 12.82 -6.13 2.58
N ALA A 217 11.76 -5.98 3.38
CA ALA A 217 10.51 -5.35 2.97
C ALA A 217 10.31 -3.95 3.56
N ILE A 218 11.12 -3.53 4.53
CA ILE A 218 11.19 -2.14 4.99
C ILE A 218 11.68 -1.30 3.79
N GLY A 219 10.92 -0.29 3.37
CA GLY A 219 11.14 0.43 2.10
C GLY A 219 10.35 -0.08 0.89
N ARG A 220 9.54 -1.15 1.03
CA ARG A 220 8.53 -1.51 0.01
C ARG A 220 7.24 -0.77 0.27
N SER A 221 6.49 -0.52 -0.80
CA SER A 221 5.28 0.31 -0.78
C SER A 221 4.24 -0.09 0.25
N LEU A 222 4.06 -1.40 0.48
CA LEU A 222 3.15 -1.89 1.51
C LEU A 222 3.62 -1.52 2.92
N ALA A 223 4.91 -1.71 3.25
CA ALA A 223 5.43 -1.41 4.57
C ALA A 223 5.34 0.10 4.86
N GLU A 224 5.77 0.91 3.90
CA GLU A 224 5.72 2.38 4.01
C GLU A 224 4.28 2.91 4.12
N GLY A 225 3.37 2.41 3.27
CA GLY A 225 1.97 2.80 3.32
C GLY A 225 1.27 2.36 4.61
N ILE A 226 1.69 1.25 5.23
CA ILE A 226 1.21 0.86 6.55
C ILE A 226 1.76 1.82 7.62
N SER A 227 3.04 2.17 7.56
CA SER A 227 3.67 3.11 8.51
C SER A 227 3.02 4.48 8.46
N ASP A 228 2.73 5.00 7.26
CA ASP A 228 1.97 6.24 7.07
C ASP A 228 0.54 6.12 7.61
N TYR A 229 -0.16 5.01 7.34
CA TYR A 229 -1.50 4.78 7.90
C TYR A 229 -1.49 4.85 9.43
N TYR A 230 -0.55 4.17 10.10
CA TYR A 230 -0.50 4.17 11.56
C TYR A 230 -0.06 5.50 12.15
N ALA A 231 0.85 6.22 11.50
CA ALA A 231 1.19 7.59 11.88
C ALA A 231 -0.05 8.50 11.86
N ALA A 232 -0.87 8.42 10.81
CA ALA A 232 -2.13 9.16 10.71
C ALA A 232 -3.17 8.66 11.73
N SER A 233 -3.26 7.35 11.94
CA SER A 233 -4.17 6.73 12.91
C SER A 233 -3.90 7.17 14.36
N LEU A 234 -2.62 7.28 14.73
CA LEU A 234 -2.16 7.76 16.04
C LEU A 234 -2.57 9.21 16.33
N LEU A 235 -2.65 10.03 15.28
CA LEU A 235 -3.14 11.41 15.34
C LEU A 235 -4.66 11.51 15.17
N ASP A 236 -5.32 10.43 14.74
CA ASP A 236 -6.67 10.45 14.21
C ASP A 236 -6.87 11.57 13.17
N HIS A 237 -5.87 11.75 12.30
CA HIS A 237 -5.80 12.85 11.35
C HIS A 237 -5.24 12.40 10.00
N PRO A 238 -5.91 12.69 8.86
CA PRO A 238 -5.48 12.21 7.54
C PRO A 238 -4.31 12.99 6.94
N GLU A 239 -3.92 14.14 7.51
CA GLU A 239 -2.82 14.95 6.98
C GLU A 239 -1.52 14.57 7.73
N LEU A 240 -0.45 14.30 7.00
CA LEU A 240 0.90 14.04 7.54
C LEU A 240 1.92 14.99 6.95
N TYR A 241 3.07 15.12 7.62
CA TYR A 241 4.23 15.88 7.17
C TYR A 241 3.88 17.35 6.87
N THR A 242 3.01 17.93 7.71
CA THR A 242 2.59 19.33 7.60
C THR A 242 3.00 20.12 8.82
N HIS A 243 2.93 21.45 8.76
CA HIS A 243 3.15 22.33 9.93
C HIS A 243 2.24 22.04 11.13
N LYS A 244 1.13 21.29 10.95
CA LYS A 244 0.26 20.87 12.06
C LYS A 244 0.78 19.63 12.76
N THR A 245 1.40 18.72 12.01
CA THR A 245 1.87 17.41 12.48
C THR A 245 3.36 17.38 12.76
N CYS A 246 4.12 18.33 12.22
CA CYS A 246 5.48 18.67 12.61
C CYS A 246 5.73 20.18 12.55
N GLU A 247 6.02 20.81 13.69
CA GLU A 247 6.20 22.27 13.82
C GLU A 247 7.36 22.82 12.96
N GLU A 248 8.40 22.02 12.74
CA GLU A 248 9.56 22.42 11.93
C GLU A 248 9.25 22.58 10.44
N VAL A 249 8.12 22.04 9.95
CA VAL A 249 7.67 22.19 8.57
C VAL A 249 7.18 23.63 8.36
N LYS A 250 8.01 24.49 7.75
CA LYS A 250 7.65 25.89 7.48
C LYS A 250 6.58 26.00 6.39
N ARG A 251 5.52 26.79 6.64
CA ARG A 251 4.39 27.08 5.71
C ARG A 251 4.76 27.52 4.30
N GLN A 252 5.97 28.05 4.07
CA GLN A 252 6.42 28.57 2.77
C GLN A 252 6.98 27.49 1.83
N LEU A 253 7.24 26.28 2.34
CA LEU A 253 7.55 25.11 1.51
C LEU A 253 6.21 24.51 1.06
N LEU A 254 5.74 24.90 -0.12
CA LEU A 254 4.54 24.37 -0.80
C LEU A 254 4.72 22.88 -1.16
N VAL A 255 4.80 22.01 -0.15
CA VAL A 255 4.63 20.58 -0.34
C VAL A 255 3.12 20.35 -0.38
N SER A 256 2.61 19.74 -1.45
CA SER A 256 1.24 19.25 -1.45
C SER A 256 1.05 18.38 -0.21
N SER A 257 0.25 18.84 0.76
CA SER A 257 -0.01 18.13 2.00
C SER A 257 -0.29 16.65 1.72
N PHE A 258 0.51 15.75 2.28
CA PHE A 258 0.29 14.31 2.15
C PHE A 258 -0.99 13.98 2.91
N ARG A 259 -2.05 13.67 2.17
CA ARG A 259 -3.41 13.57 2.68
C ARG A 259 -4.02 12.25 2.29
N LEU A 260 -4.37 11.47 3.31
CA LEU A 260 -4.94 10.13 3.15
C LEU A 260 -6.43 10.13 2.83
N ASP A 261 -7.08 11.30 2.90
CA ASP A 261 -8.51 11.46 2.63
C ASP A 261 -8.81 12.04 1.24
N ARG A 262 -7.80 12.12 0.37
CA ARG A 262 -7.98 12.51 -1.04
C ARG A 262 -8.51 11.34 -1.87
N GLU A 263 -9.03 11.67 -3.05
CA GLU A 263 -9.43 10.68 -4.03
C GLU A 263 -8.25 9.76 -4.39
N VAL A 264 -8.53 8.46 -4.41
CA VAL A 264 -7.54 7.41 -4.67
C VAL A 264 -7.73 6.91 -6.11
N GLY A 265 -6.62 6.72 -6.83
CA GLY A 265 -6.64 6.14 -8.16
C GLY A 265 -6.99 4.66 -8.17
N SER A 266 -6.68 3.97 -9.26
CA SER A 266 -6.78 2.51 -9.32
C SER A 266 -5.43 1.86 -9.04
N TYR A 267 -5.47 0.66 -8.47
CA TYR A 267 -4.29 -0.14 -8.20
C TYR A 267 -3.50 -0.44 -9.47
N ASP A 268 -2.19 -0.23 -9.38
CA ASP A 268 -1.22 -0.54 -10.41
C ASP A 268 -0.13 -1.43 -9.79
N SER A 269 0.05 -2.63 -10.33
CA SER A 269 1.02 -3.60 -9.79
C SER A 269 2.46 -3.10 -9.82
N SER A 270 2.79 -2.13 -10.67
CA SER A 270 4.12 -1.52 -10.67
C SER A 270 4.41 -0.69 -9.41
N ILE A 271 3.39 -0.27 -8.65
CA ILE A 271 3.56 0.39 -7.34
C ILE A 271 4.32 -0.52 -6.38
N GLU A 272 4.18 -1.84 -6.49
CA GLU A 272 4.85 -2.79 -5.59
C GLU A 272 6.36 -2.91 -5.87
N SER A 273 6.75 -2.67 -7.12
CA SER A 273 8.15 -2.68 -7.57
C SER A 273 8.84 -1.32 -7.47
N ASP A 274 8.07 -0.23 -7.50
CA ASP A 274 8.58 1.14 -7.41
C ASP A 274 7.72 1.96 -6.46
N PHE A 275 8.16 2.01 -5.20
CA PHE A 275 7.51 2.79 -4.14
C PHE A 275 7.38 4.28 -4.49
N LYS A 276 8.24 4.81 -5.37
CA LYS A 276 8.19 6.23 -5.72
C LYS A 276 7.04 6.61 -6.65
N LYS A 277 6.35 5.62 -7.22
CA LYS A 277 5.33 5.84 -8.25
C LYS A 277 4.03 6.38 -7.67
N ASP A 278 3.57 5.86 -6.53
CA ASP A 278 2.35 6.31 -5.85
C ASP A 278 2.40 6.04 -4.35
N PHE A 279 3.04 6.98 -3.64
CA PHE A 279 3.19 6.94 -2.17
C PHE A 279 1.86 6.99 -1.42
N ALA A 280 0.82 7.59 -2.01
CA ALA A 280 -0.43 7.87 -1.30
C ALA A 280 -1.48 6.77 -1.46
N PHE A 281 -1.39 5.92 -2.49
CA PHE A 281 -2.41 4.91 -2.80
C PHE A 281 -2.75 4.00 -1.61
N ILE A 282 -1.75 3.27 -1.10
CA ILE A 282 -1.92 2.31 -0.01
C ILE A 282 -2.46 2.98 1.27
N PRO A 283 -1.81 4.02 1.83
CA PRO A 283 -2.28 4.61 3.08
C PRO A 283 -3.64 5.28 2.93
N SER A 284 -3.95 5.89 1.77
CA SER A 284 -5.27 6.49 1.53
C SER A 284 -6.38 5.43 1.43
N LEU A 285 -6.09 4.29 0.79
CA LEU A 285 -7.04 3.18 0.73
C LEU A 285 -7.31 2.60 2.13
N LEU A 286 -6.28 2.44 2.96
CA LEU A 286 -6.43 2.03 4.35
C LEU A 286 -7.17 3.08 5.20
N TRP A 287 -7.03 4.36 4.87
CA TRP A 287 -7.79 5.42 5.52
C TRP A 287 -9.28 5.38 5.15
N GLN A 288 -9.62 5.13 3.88
CA GLN A 288 -11.01 4.90 3.48
C GLN A 288 -11.61 3.67 4.17
N TYR A 289 -10.83 2.57 4.25
CA TYR A 289 -11.17 1.40 5.03
C TYR A 289 -11.50 1.76 6.48
N ARG A 290 -10.61 2.51 7.15
CA ARG A 290 -10.80 2.99 8.53
C ARG A 290 -12.07 3.80 8.70
N ARG A 291 -12.36 4.73 7.79
CA ARG A 291 -13.59 5.55 7.83
C ARG A 291 -14.86 4.70 7.76
N LEU A 292 -14.81 3.56 7.07
CA LEU A 292 -15.97 2.68 6.93
C LEU A 292 -16.13 1.74 8.14
N VAL A 293 -15.04 1.13 8.62
CA VAL A 293 -15.12 0.09 9.67
C VAL A 293 -14.94 0.62 11.10
N GLY A 294 -14.46 1.85 11.25
CA GLY A 294 -14.17 2.49 12.53
C GLY A 294 -12.72 2.31 12.99
N ASN A 295 -12.24 3.27 13.78
CA ASN A 295 -10.85 3.45 14.17
C ASN A 295 -10.21 2.19 14.80
N ASP A 296 -10.78 1.71 15.90
CA ASP A 296 -10.19 0.59 16.66
C ASP A 296 -10.25 -0.73 15.90
N LEU A 297 -11.34 -0.97 15.17
CA LEU A 297 -11.47 -2.18 14.37
C LEU A 297 -10.46 -2.17 13.23
N ALA A 298 -10.25 -1.01 12.59
CA ALA A 298 -9.29 -0.87 11.50
C ALA A 298 -7.85 -1.14 11.93
N ASP A 299 -7.39 -0.49 13.01
CA ASP A 299 -6.05 -0.70 13.53
C ASP A 299 -5.82 -2.18 13.88
N VAL A 300 -6.80 -2.81 14.53
CA VAL A 300 -6.72 -4.23 14.91
C VAL A 300 -6.65 -5.15 13.70
N THR A 301 -7.54 -4.99 12.71
CA THR A 301 -7.62 -5.90 11.57
C THR A 301 -6.48 -5.69 10.58
N ILE A 302 -5.97 -4.47 10.42
CA ILE A 302 -4.75 -4.18 9.66
C ILE A 302 -3.57 -4.88 10.32
N PHE A 303 -3.40 -4.74 11.65
CA PHE A 303 -2.34 -5.46 12.35
C PHE A 303 -2.48 -6.99 12.22
N GLN A 304 -3.69 -7.53 12.37
CA GLN A 304 -3.95 -8.94 12.14
C GLN A 304 -3.63 -9.38 10.70
N ALA A 305 -3.88 -8.53 9.71
CA ALA A 305 -3.53 -8.82 8.32
C ALA A 305 -2.01 -8.88 8.13
N ILE A 306 -1.27 -7.95 8.71
CA ILE A 306 0.21 -7.91 8.67
C ILE A 306 0.78 -9.21 9.26
N THR A 307 0.30 -9.62 10.43
CA THR A 307 0.80 -10.83 11.12
C THR A 307 0.44 -12.14 10.43
N LYS A 308 -0.66 -12.18 9.66
CA LYS A 308 -1.16 -13.39 8.99
C LYS A 308 -0.77 -13.49 7.51
N THR A 309 -0.28 -12.42 6.91
CA THR A 309 0.17 -12.42 5.51
C THR A 309 1.59 -13.00 5.45
N ASN A 310 1.74 -14.11 4.72
CA ASN A 310 3.03 -14.79 4.52
C ASN A 310 4.07 -13.87 3.89
N ALA A 311 5.35 -14.04 4.26
CA ALA A 311 6.47 -13.22 3.82
C ALA A 311 6.81 -13.26 2.34
N GLY A 312 6.62 -14.42 1.71
CA GLY A 312 6.83 -14.58 0.28
C GLY A 312 5.74 -13.95 -0.59
N ASP A 313 4.53 -13.75 -0.03
CA ASP A 313 3.31 -13.45 -0.79
C ASP A 313 2.81 -12.01 -0.55
N ARG A 314 3.69 -11.10 -0.12
CA ARG A 314 3.34 -9.75 0.36
C ARG A 314 3.11 -8.74 -0.75
N PHE A 315 2.30 -9.14 -1.71
CA PHE A 315 1.70 -8.25 -2.67
C PHE A 315 0.41 -7.66 -2.06
N PHE A 316 0.07 -6.45 -2.46
CA PHE A 316 -1.05 -5.67 -1.98
C PHE A 316 -2.39 -6.43 -2.08
N PRO A 317 -2.69 -7.18 -3.16
CA PRO A 317 -3.95 -7.95 -3.26
C PRO A 317 -4.08 -9.05 -2.20
N GLU A 318 -3.01 -9.77 -1.89
CA GLU A 318 -2.95 -10.84 -0.89
C GLU A 318 -3.15 -10.28 0.51
N PHE A 319 -2.54 -9.12 0.77
CA PHE A 319 -2.78 -8.36 1.99
C PHE A 319 -4.25 -7.95 2.13
N ILE A 320 -4.88 -7.41 1.09
CA ILE A 320 -6.31 -7.03 1.10
C ILE A 320 -7.22 -8.25 1.33
N ASN A 321 -6.89 -9.40 0.76
CA ASN A 321 -7.63 -10.63 1.03
C ASN A 321 -7.54 -11.05 2.50
N THR A 322 -6.35 -10.95 3.09
CA THR A 322 -6.11 -11.25 4.51
C THR A 322 -6.79 -10.23 5.44
N LEU A 323 -6.80 -8.95 5.04
CA LEU A 323 -7.47 -7.87 5.76
C LEU A 323 -8.99 -8.09 5.78
N SER A 324 -9.61 -8.35 4.64
CA SER A 324 -11.05 -8.60 4.56
C SER A 324 -11.45 -9.86 5.34
N THR A 325 -10.60 -10.88 5.32
CA THR A 325 -10.79 -12.10 6.13
C THR A 325 -10.64 -11.84 7.62
N SER A 326 -9.70 -10.99 8.03
CA SER A 326 -9.52 -10.61 9.43
C SER A 326 -10.69 -9.77 9.93
N LEU A 327 -11.16 -8.81 9.14
CA LEU A 327 -12.37 -8.04 9.41
C LEU A 327 -13.58 -8.94 9.61
N HIS A 328 -13.85 -9.85 8.67
CA HIS A 328 -14.96 -10.79 8.77
C HIS A 328 -14.91 -11.57 10.09
N LYS A 329 -13.74 -12.12 10.44
CA LYS A 329 -13.56 -12.89 11.68
C LYS A 329 -13.82 -12.05 12.93
N GLU A 330 -13.33 -10.82 12.97
CA GLU A 330 -13.54 -9.94 14.13
C GLU A 330 -15.00 -9.49 14.26
N LEU A 331 -15.65 -9.12 13.16
CA LEU A 331 -17.06 -8.78 13.17
C LEU A 331 -17.95 -9.97 13.51
N LYS A 332 -17.64 -11.16 13.00
CA LYS A 332 -18.39 -12.37 13.32
C LYS A 332 -18.40 -12.66 14.81
N LYS A 333 -17.25 -12.48 15.49
CA LYS A 333 -17.14 -12.64 16.95
C LYS A 333 -18.00 -11.64 17.72
N ARG A 334 -18.09 -10.40 17.24
CA ARG A 334 -18.75 -9.29 17.95
C ARG A 334 -20.26 -9.22 17.66
N ASN A 335 -20.64 -9.43 16.40
CA ASN A 335 -21.96 -9.07 15.87
C ASN A 335 -22.66 -10.22 15.12
N GLY A 336 -22.03 -11.39 14.97
CA GLY A 336 -22.58 -12.54 14.24
C GLY A 336 -22.24 -12.57 12.74
N GLU A 337 -22.57 -13.69 12.09
CA GLU A 337 -22.20 -13.98 10.69
C GLU A 337 -22.79 -12.99 9.68
N GLU A 338 -24.07 -12.67 9.84
CA GLU A 338 -24.82 -11.83 8.90
C GLU A 338 -24.25 -10.41 8.84
N ALA A 339 -24.08 -9.77 10.01
CA ALA A 339 -23.48 -8.44 10.12
C ALA A 339 -22.02 -8.40 9.62
N ALA A 340 -21.25 -9.48 9.84
CA ALA A 340 -19.90 -9.60 9.34
C ALA A 340 -19.86 -9.67 7.81
N THR A 341 -20.75 -10.47 7.22
CA THR A 341 -20.88 -10.61 5.77
C THR A 341 -21.32 -9.30 5.13
N GLU A 342 -22.34 -8.65 5.67
CA GLU A 342 -22.87 -7.38 5.18
C GLU A 342 -21.78 -6.29 5.16
N MET A 343 -21.06 -6.12 6.27
CA MET A 343 -20.02 -5.10 6.36
C MET A 343 -18.85 -5.36 5.41
N VAL A 344 -18.41 -6.61 5.27
CA VAL A 344 -17.32 -6.95 4.34
C VAL A 344 -17.76 -6.72 2.90
N LEU A 345 -18.98 -7.11 2.51
CA LEU A 345 -19.49 -6.83 1.16
C LEU A 345 -19.61 -5.33 0.89
N LYS A 346 -20.10 -4.55 1.87
CA LYS A 346 -20.15 -3.09 1.78
C LYS A 346 -18.76 -2.49 1.63
N LEU A 347 -17.76 -3.05 2.29
CA LEU A 347 -16.36 -2.64 2.15
C LEU A 347 -15.79 -2.95 0.78
N GLU A 348 -16.04 -4.17 0.28
CA GLU A 348 -15.67 -4.54 -1.08
C GLU A 348 -16.21 -3.51 -2.08
N GLU A 349 -17.50 -3.20 -2.02
CA GLU A 349 -18.18 -2.27 -2.94
C GLU A 349 -17.71 -0.82 -2.84
N LYS A 350 -17.47 -0.33 -1.62
CA LYS A 350 -17.19 1.10 -1.39
C LYS A 350 -15.72 1.46 -1.41
N VAL A 351 -14.83 0.51 -1.16
CA VAL A 351 -13.40 0.77 -0.98
C VAL A 351 -12.56 -0.09 -1.92
N TRP A 352 -12.68 -1.42 -1.86
CA TRP A 352 -11.73 -2.25 -2.62
C TRP A 352 -11.99 -2.22 -4.13
N ILE A 353 -13.22 -2.57 -4.54
CA ILE A 353 -13.61 -2.69 -5.94
C ILE A 353 -13.32 -1.39 -6.68
N PRO A 354 -13.77 -0.18 -6.25
CA PRO A 354 -13.52 1.11 -6.93
C PRO A 354 -12.06 1.38 -7.29
N HIS A 355 -11.14 0.85 -6.49
CA HIS A 355 -9.71 1.05 -6.63
C HIS A 355 -9.00 -0.15 -7.25
N GLY A 356 -9.73 -1.08 -7.87
CA GLY A 356 -9.17 -2.19 -8.64
C GLY A 356 -8.58 -3.32 -7.78
N VAL A 357 -8.94 -3.40 -6.50
CA VAL A 357 -8.49 -4.44 -5.58
C VAL A 357 -9.69 -5.22 -5.07
N TYR A 358 -9.52 -6.49 -4.74
CA TYR A 358 -10.64 -7.33 -4.32
C TYR A 358 -10.16 -8.48 -3.44
N SER A 359 -11.01 -8.89 -2.50
CA SER A 359 -10.79 -10.10 -1.71
C SER A 359 -11.57 -11.30 -2.28
N GLN A 360 -11.44 -12.45 -1.62
CA GLN A 360 -12.29 -13.61 -1.87
C GLN A 360 -13.80 -13.32 -1.72
N TYR A 361 -14.19 -12.32 -0.94
CA TYR A 361 -15.60 -11.94 -0.77
C TYR A 361 -16.16 -11.26 -2.03
N SER A 362 -15.32 -10.52 -2.74
CA SER A 362 -15.63 -9.93 -4.05
C SER A 362 -15.61 -10.92 -5.21
N ARG A 363 -14.91 -12.07 -5.08
CA ARG A 363 -14.80 -13.05 -6.18
C ARG A 363 -16.15 -13.61 -6.63
N LYS A 364 -17.19 -13.53 -5.81
CA LYS A 364 -18.56 -13.89 -6.20
C LYS A 364 -19.20 -12.88 -7.16
N LYS A 365 -18.66 -11.65 -7.27
CA LYS A 365 -19.21 -10.55 -8.06
C LYS A 365 -18.47 -10.28 -9.39
N ILE A 366 -17.31 -10.88 -9.64
CA ILE A 366 -16.57 -10.69 -10.91
C ILE A 366 -17.39 -11.21 -12.10
N VAL A 367 -17.21 -10.65 -13.30
CA VAL A 367 -17.95 -11.06 -14.52
C VAL A 367 -17.91 -12.57 -14.79
N PHE A 368 -16.79 -13.23 -14.48
CA PHE A 368 -16.64 -14.67 -14.66
C PHE A 368 -17.55 -15.50 -13.74
N SER A 369 -18.08 -14.94 -12.65
CA SER A 369 -19.02 -15.66 -11.77
C SER A 369 -20.41 -15.84 -12.42
N LEU A 370 -20.74 -15.00 -13.41
CA LEU A 370 -22.01 -15.08 -14.14
C LEU A 370 -22.02 -16.13 -15.24
N PHE A 371 -20.84 -16.56 -15.71
CA PHE A 371 -20.73 -17.51 -16.82
C PHE A 371 -21.37 -18.85 -16.45
N PRO A 372 -22.01 -19.59 -17.39
CA PRO A 372 -22.87 -20.75 -17.12
C PRO A 372 -22.33 -21.86 -16.19
N LYS A 373 -21.01 -21.94 -15.95
CA LYS A 373 -20.29 -22.98 -15.18
C LYS A 373 -20.61 -24.42 -15.59
N THR A 374 -21.19 -24.62 -16.76
CA THR A 374 -21.54 -25.91 -17.35
C THR A 374 -21.07 -25.98 -18.80
N SER A 375 -21.12 -27.18 -19.38
CA SER A 375 -20.95 -27.32 -20.83
C SER A 375 -22.23 -26.92 -21.55
N VAL A 376 -22.14 -26.03 -22.54
CA VAL A 376 -23.28 -25.57 -23.34
C VAL A 376 -23.10 -25.97 -24.79
N LYS A 377 -24.09 -26.67 -25.35
CA LYS A 377 -24.14 -27.07 -26.75
C LYS A 377 -25.07 -26.17 -27.54
N VAL A 378 -24.60 -25.68 -28.67
CA VAL A 378 -25.39 -24.84 -29.58
C VAL A 378 -25.22 -25.32 -31.03
N PRO A 379 -26.29 -25.33 -31.83
CA PRO A 379 -26.20 -25.66 -33.24
C PRO A 379 -25.35 -24.61 -33.97
N ASN A 380 -24.60 -25.02 -34.97
CA ASN A 380 -23.84 -24.09 -35.80
C ASN A 380 -24.68 -23.60 -36.98
N SER A 381 -24.75 -22.29 -37.16
CA SER A 381 -25.52 -21.64 -38.22
C SER A 381 -24.77 -21.48 -39.55
N ASP A 382 -23.54 -22.00 -39.67
CA ASP A 382 -22.73 -21.88 -40.89
C ASP A 382 -23.25 -22.81 -42.00
N GLU A 383 -24.03 -22.24 -42.91
CA GLU A 383 -24.60 -22.91 -44.08
C GLU A 383 -23.57 -23.76 -44.85
N LYS A 384 -22.34 -23.25 -45.02
CA LYS A 384 -21.32 -23.98 -45.79
C LYS A 384 -20.85 -25.22 -45.06
N SER A 385 -20.65 -25.14 -43.74
CA SER A 385 -20.31 -26.33 -42.95
C SER A 385 -21.46 -27.33 -42.90
N ASN A 386 -22.72 -26.90 -43.01
CA ASN A 386 -23.85 -27.83 -43.11
C ASN A 386 -23.81 -28.68 -44.39
N GLU A 387 -23.21 -28.19 -45.48
CA GLU A 387 -23.06 -28.96 -46.73
C GLU A 387 -22.19 -30.23 -46.54
N PHE A 388 -21.27 -30.23 -45.56
CA PHE A 388 -20.40 -31.38 -45.30
C PHE A 388 -20.53 -31.97 -43.89
N CYS A 389 -21.37 -31.40 -43.03
CA CYS A 389 -21.72 -31.88 -41.69
C CYS A 389 -23.18 -32.34 -41.64
N GLU A 390 -23.57 -33.24 -42.55
CA GLU A 390 -24.97 -33.64 -42.81
C GLU A 390 -25.75 -34.15 -41.59
N ILE A 391 -25.09 -34.82 -40.64
CA ILE A 391 -25.75 -35.47 -39.49
C ILE A 391 -25.67 -34.58 -38.25
N LYS A 392 -24.54 -33.89 -38.05
CA LYS A 392 -24.27 -33.14 -36.82
C LYS A 392 -23.33 -31.98 -37.08
N ASN A 393 -23.77 -30.76 -36.76
CA ASN A 393 -22.95 -29.56 -36.77
C ASN A 393 -23.24 -28.71 -35.53
N GLU A 394 -22.43 -28.88 -34.48
CA GLU A 394 -22.65 -28.21 -33.19
C GLU A 394 -21.34 -27.69 -32.59
N MET A 395 -21.46 -26.63 -31.81
CA MET A 395 -20.40 -26.12 -30.94
C MET A 395 -20.68 -26.57 -29.51
N GLU A 396 -19.67 -27.14 -28.84
CA GLU A 396 -19.74 -27.56 -27.44
C GLU A 396 -18.76 -26.72 -26.62
N PHE A 397 -19.27 -25.77 -25.85
CA PHE A 397 -18.50 -24.81 -25.04
C PHE A 397 -18.35 -25.29 -23.59
N PHE A 398 -17.14 -25.26 -23.05
CA PHE A 398 -16.82 -25.71 -21.68
C PHE A 398 -16.66 -24.51 -20.74
N TRP A 399 -17.77 -24.00 -20.18
CA TRP A 399 -17.75 -22.81 -19.32
C TRP A 399 -17.33 -23.08 -17.87
N ASN A 400 -17.34 -24.34 -17.45
CA ASN A 400 -16.90 -24.81 -16.14
C ASN A 400 -15.45 -24.41 -15.81
N ASP A 401 -14.59 -24.34 -16.82
CA ASP A 401 -13.15 -24.12 -16.63
C ASP A 401 -12.73 -22.64 -16.73
N VAL A 402 -13.67 -21.75 -17.08
CA VAL A 402 -13.36 -20.33 -17.29
C VAL A 402 -13.35 -19.58 -15.95
N SER A 403 -12.21 -18.99 -15.64
CA SER A 403 -11.96 -18.26 -14.40
C SER A 403 -11.03 -17.07 -14.60
N LEU A 404 -10.77 -16.33 -13.53
CA LEU A 404 -9.75 -15.28 -13.56
C LEU A 404 -8.35 -15.83 -13.83
N GLN A 405 -8.01 -16.98 -13.22
CA GLN A 405 -6.70 -17.63 -13.35
C GLN A 405 -6.53 -18.28 -14.73
N GLU A 406 -7.62 -18.80 -15.29
CA GLU A 406 -7.67 -19.44 -16.61
C GLU A 406 -8.78 -18.76 -17.44
N PRO A 407 -8.49 -17.61 -18.07
CA PRO A 407 -9.46 -16.80 -18.84
C PRO A 407 -9.71 -17.39 -20.25
N THR A 408 -9.68 -18.71 -20.39
CA THR A 408 -9.73 -19.40 -21.68
C THR A 408 -11.01 -20.23 -21.79
N LEU A 409 -11.90 -19.84 -22.71
CA LEU A 409 -13.04 -20.67 -23.06
C LEU A 409 -12.62 -21.71 -24.10
N ARG A 410 -12.64 -22.98 -23.70
CA ARG A 410 -12.38 -24.12 -24.60
C ARG A 410 -13.70 -24.56 -25.22
N PHE A 411 -13.67 -24.99 -26.47
CA PHE A 411 -14.83 -25.58 -27.12
C PHE A 411 -14.45 -26.54 -28.24
N TYR A 412 -15.37 -27.44 -28.58
CA TYR A 412 -15.27 -28.28 -29.77
C TYR A 412 -16.22 -27.80 -30.85
N TRP A 413 -15.71 -27.73 -32.08
CA TRP A 413 -16.57 -27.73 -33.26
C TRP A 413 -16.75 -29.18 -33.72
N ASN A 414 -17.95 -29.71 -33.52
CA ASN A 414 -18.31 -31.07 -33.89
C ASN A 414 -18.95 -31.07 -35.29
N CYS A 415 -18.43 -31.90 -36.18
CA CYS A 415 -18.95 -32.15 -37.52
C CYS A 415 -19.04 -33.67 -37.74
N ASN A 416 -20.25 -34.25 -37.70
CA ASN A 416 -20.48 -35.69 -37.71
C ASN A 416 -19.64 -36.42 -36.63
N GLN A 417 -18.68 -37.25 -37.03
CA GLN A 417 -17.77 -38.00 -36.15
C GLN A 417 -16.48 -37.24 -35.82
N VAL A 418 -16.27 -36.08 -36.44
CA VAL A 418 -15.04 -35.29 -36.36
C VAL A 418 -15.20 -34.15 -35.37
N LYS A 419 -14.15 -33.84 -34.62
CA LYS A 419 -14.10 -32.74 -33.66
C LYS A 419 -12.86 -31.89 -33.87
N ILE A 420 -13.04 -30.58 -33.94
CA ILE A 420 -11.93 -29.61 -33.98
C ILE A 420 -11.87 -28.86 -32.65
N PRO A 421 -10.79 -29.04 -31.87
CA PRO A 421 -10.55 -28.28 -30.65
C PRO A 421 -10.19 -26.82 -30.91
N MET A 422 -10.93 -25.93 -30.27
CA MET A 422 -10.81 -24.48 -30.42
C MET A 422 -10.73 -23.81 -29.05
N VAL A 423 -10.16 -22.61 -29.00
CA VAL A 423 -10.07 -21.79 -27.79
C VAL A 423 -10.37 -20.33 -28.08
N ILE A 424 -11.04 -19.68 -27.13
CA ILE A 424 -11.15 -18.22 -27.06
C ILE A 424 -10.38 -17.78 -25.82
N GLN A 425 -9.26 -17.10 -26.05
CA GLN A 425 -8.51 -16.45 -24.97
C GLN A 425 -9.14 -15.08 -24.72
N ILE A 426 -9.81 -14.91 -23.59
CA ILE A 426 -10.45 -13.63 -23.24
C ILE A 426 -9.33 -12.65 -22.85
N ASP A 427 -9.31 -11.48 -23.48
CA ASP A 427 -8.28 -10.48 -23.23
C ASP A 427 -8.44 -9.95 -21.79
N GLN A 428 -7.48 -10.28 -20.93
CA GLN A 428 -7.51 -9.99 -19.49
C GLN A 428 -7.32 -8.51 -19.13
N SER A 429 -7.40 -7.56 -20.06
CA SER A 429 -6.92 -6.19 -19.80
C SER A 429 -7.66 -5.44 -18.69
N ASN A 430 -8.86 -5.88 -18.28
CA ASN A 430 -9.29 -5.79 -16.88
C ASN A 430 -10.66 -6.49 -16.67
N PRO A 431 -10.75 -7.74 -16.17
CA PRO A 431 -12.02 -8.22 -15.62
C PRO A 431 -12.55 -7.31 -14.49
N THR A 432 -11.68 -6.47 -13.92
CA THR A 432 -11.94 -5.41 -12.95
C THR A 432 -12.62 -4.18 -13.54
N ASN A 433 -12.50 -3.89 -14.85
CA ASN A 433 -13.24 -2.78 -15.49
C ASN A 433 -14.73 -3.09 -15.55
N PHE A 434 -15.10 -4.38 -15.57
CA PHE A 434 -16.50 -4.80 -15.67
C PHE A 434 -17.29 -4.59 -14.37
N LEU A 435 -16.62 -4.67 -13.22
CA LEU A 435 -17.20 -4.34 -11.91
C LEU A 435 -17.32 -2.83 -11.67
N LEU A 436 -16.64 -2.00 -12.48
CA LEU A 436 -16.38 -0.59 -12.20
C LEU A 436 -16.92 0.40 -13.22
N GLN A 437 -17.17 -0.05 -14.44
CA GLN A 437 -17.72 0.81 -15.48
C GLN A 437 -19.13 0.34 -15.80
N SER A 438 -20.12 1.13 -15.39
CA SER A 438 -21.54 1.00 -15.77
C SER A 438 -21.80 0.96 -17.29
N ASN A 439 -20.77 1.14 -18.12
CA ASN A 439 -20.85 1.36 -19.56
C ASN A 439 -20.13 0.26 -20.39
N LEU A 440 -19.55 -0.77 -19.76
CA LEU A 440 -18.92 -1.86 -20.51
C LEU A 440 -19.98 -2.89 -20.92
N HIS A 441 -20.31 -2.91 -22.21
CA HIS A 441 -21.31 -3.83 -22.76
C HIS A 441 -20.73 -5.16 -23.26
N PHE A 442 -19.40 -5.34 -23.31
CA PHE A 442 -18.77 -6.58 -23.80
C PHE A 442 -17.34 -6.81 -23.31
N LEU A 443 -16.89 -8.06 -23.33
CA LEU A 443 -15.48 -8.48 -23.20
C LEU A 443 -14.88 -8.81 -24.56
N ASN A 444 -13.59 -8.53 -24.75
CA ASN A 444 -12.86 -8.96 -25.95
C ASN A 444 -12.19 -10.32 -25.72
N GLY A 445 -12.00 -11.08 -26.79
CA GLY A 445 -11.18 -12.27 -26.79
C GLY A 445 -10.66 -12.63 -28.17
N LYS A 446 -9.73 -13.58 -28.21
CA LYS A 446 -9.07 -14.05 -29.43
C LYS A 446 -9.35 -15.52 -29.65
N LEU A 447 -10.02 -15.83 -30.75
CA LEU A 447 -10.28 -17.18 -31.21
C LEU A 447 -9.04 -17.76 -31.91
N ARG A 448 -8.69 -19.00 -31.55
CA ARG A 448 -7.59 -19.79 -32.13
C ARG A 448 -7.93 -21.29 -32.15
N PHE A 449 -7.16 -22.08 -32.90
CA PHE A 449 -7.09 -23.52 -32.68
C PHE A 449 -6.45 -23.82 -31.31
N ALA A 450 -6.89 -24.89 -30.65
CA ALA A 450 -6.34 -25.27 -29.34
C ALA A 450 -4.92 -25.86 -29.39
N SER A 451 -4.46 -26.27 -30.58
CA SER A 451 -3.15 -26.88 -30.81
C SER A 451 -2.40 -26.17 -31.93
N GLN A 452 -1.07 -26.07 -31.79
CA GLN A 452 -0.18 -25.60 -32.85
C GLN A 452 -0.10 -26.57 -34.04
N SER A 453 -0.44 -27.85 -33.82
CA SER A 453 -0.47 -28.89 -34.86
C SER A 453 -1.91 -29.24 -35.27
N ALA A 454 -2.83 -28.28 -35.21
CA ALA A 454 -4.24 -28.50 -35.55
C ALA A 454 -4.47 -28.90 -37.02
N ASP A 455 -3.49 -28.72 -37.88
CA ASP A 455 -3.46 -29.19 -39.27
C ASP A 455 -3.29 -30.71 -39.41
N LYS A 456 -2.93 -31.41 -38.33
CA LYS A 456 -2.71 -32.86 -38.33
C LYS A 456 -3.90 -33.59 -37.71
N PRO A 457 -4.75 -34.28 -38.51
CA PRO A 457 -5.85 -35.07 -37.97
C PRO A 457 -5.32 -36.21 -37.08
N ASN A 458 -6.14 -36.65 -36.12
CA ASN A 458 -5.81 -37.80 -35.29
C ASN A 458 -5.66 -39.06 -36.17
N PRO A 459 -4.51 -39.76 -36.13
CA PRO A 459 -4.26 -40.92 -36.99
C PRO A 459 -5.19 -42.10 -36.70
N LYS A 460 -5.90 -42.10 -35.56
CA LYS A 460 -6.90 -43.11 -35.21
C LYS A 460 -8.25 -42.93 -35.94
N LEU A 461 -8.47 -41.80 -36.60
CA LEU A 461 -9.68 -41.58 -37.41
C LEU A 461 -9.60 -42.40 -38.71
N THR A 462 -10.75 -42.83 -39.23
CA THR A 462 -10.84 -43.42 -40.58
C THR A 462 -10.38 -42.41 -41.63
N GLU A 463 -9.93 -42.89 -42.79
CA GLU A 463 -9.45 -42.03 -43.89
C GLU A 463 -10.48 -40.97 -44.29
N GLU A 464 -11.75 -41.37 -44.42
CA GLU A 464 -12.88 -40.46 -44.69
C GLU A 464 -13.01 -39.35 -43.62
N ASN A 465 -12.88 -39.70 -42.34
CA ASN A 465 -12.95 -38.74 -41.24
C ASN A 465 -11.71 -37.85 -41.15
N GLN A 466 -10.53 -38.32 -41.56
CA GLN A 466 -9.34 -37.48 -41.68
C GLN A 466 -9.51 -36.45 -42.80
N ILE A 467 -10.07 -36.86 -43.94
CA ILE A 467 -10.41 -35.96 -45.05
C ILE A 467 -11.44 -34.91 -44.59
N LEU A 468 -12.50 -35.32 -43.89
CA LEU A 468 -13.50 -34.41 -43.34
C LEU A 468 -12.89 -33.43 -42.32
N TYR A 469 -11.99 -33.90 -41.44
CA TYR A 469 -11.26 -33.04 -40.51
C TYR A 469 -10.45 -31.97 -41.25
N LEU A 470 -9.71 -32.33 -42.28
CA LEU A 470 -8.91 -31.37 -43.05
C LEU A 470 -9.77 -30.37 -43.80
N LYS A 471 -10.91 -30.81 -44.37
CA LYS A 471 -11.90 -29.91 -44.99
C LYS A 471 -12.41 -28.88 -43.98
N MET A 472 -12.82 -29.35 -42.80
CA MET A 472 -13.27 -28.51 -41.69
C MET A 472 -12.17 -27.54 -41.23
N TYR A 473 -10.95 -28.03 -40.99
CA TYR A 473 -9.80 -27.22 -40.56
C TYR A 473 -9.49 -26.08 -41.54
N ASN A 474 -9.42 -26.41 -42.84
CA ASN A 474 -9.14 -25.42 -43.88
C ASN A 474 -10.26 -24.39 -43.99
N HIS A 475 -11.53 -24.83 -43.91
CA HIS A 475 -12.68 -23.92 -43.90
C HIS A 475 -12.63 -22.94 -42.72
N ILE A 476 -12.38 -23.43 -41.50
CA ILE A 476 -12.25 -22.56 -40.31
C ILE A 476 -11.11 -21.55 -40.52
N LYS A 477 -9.95 -22.04 -40.95
CA LYS A 477 -8.76 -21.22 -41.17
C LYS A 477 -8.98 -20.11 -42.21
N GLU A 478 -9.66 -20.42 -43.30
CA GLU A 478 -9.87 -19.48 -44.40
C GLU A 478 -10.94 -18.43 -44.10
N TYR A 479 -12.03 -18.81 -43.42
CA TYR A 479 -13.21 -17.95 -43.28
C TYR A 479 -13.38 -17.33 -41.90
N TYR A 480 -12.79 -17.91 -40.86
CA TYR A 480 -12.94 -17.42 -39.49
C TYR A 480 -11.72 -16.67 -38.98
N PHE A 481 -10.53 -16.91 -39.52
CA PHE A 481 -9.29 -16.28 -39.03
C PHE A 481 -8.78 -15.17 -39.94
N TYR A 482 -8.06 -14.21 -39.34
CA TYR A 482 -7.29 -13.26 -40.12
C TYR A 482 -6.12 -13.95 -40.80
N ARG A 483 -6.06 -13.84 -42.13
CA ARG A 483 -5.00 -14.40 -42.98
C ARG A 483 -3.58 -14.10 -42.50
N LYS A 484 -3.38 -12.97 -41.79
CA LYS A 484 -2.06 -12.55 -41.27
C LYS A 484 -1.75 -13.07 -39.87
N THR A 485 -2.73 -13.16 -38.98
CA THR A 485 -2.48 -13.46 -37.56
C THR A 485 -2.92 -14.87 -37.15
N MET A 486 -3.71 -15.57 -37.98
CA MET A 486 -4.35 -16.85 -37.63
C MET A 486 -5.23 -16.75 -36.36
N GLU A 487 -5.69 -15.54 -36.06
CA GLU A 487 -6.52 -15.21 -34.92
C GLU A 487 -7.77 -14.47 -35.39
N LYS A 488 -8.80 -14.45 -34.56
CA LYS A 488 -9.99 -13.64 -34.80
C LYS A 488 -10.49 -13.02 -33.51
N GLU A 489 -10.78 -11.74 -33.55
CA GLU A 489 -11.37 -11.04 -32.41
C GLU A 489 -12.84 -11.45 -32.21
N ILE A 490 -13.19 -11.71 -30.96
CA ILE A 490 -14.51 -12.07 -30.48
C ILE A 490 -14.93 -11.04 -29.44
N ARG A 491 -16.22 -10.71 -29.39
CA ARG A 491 -16.86 -9.91 -28.36
C ARG A 491 -17.89 -10.75 -27.61
N LEU A 492 -17.80 -10.76 -26.30
CA LEU A 492 -18.79 -11.35 -25.39
C LEU A 492 -19.63 -10.22 -24.80
N TYR A 493 -20.75 -9.91 -25.43
CA TYR A 493 -21.72 -8.94 -24.95
C TYR A 493 -22.45 -9.45 -23.72
N LEU A 494 -22.70 -8.51 -22.82
CA LEU A 494 -23.40 -8.72 -21.57
C LEU A 494 -24.67 -7.89 -21.67
N ASP A 495 -25.70 -8.51 -22.23
CA ASP A 495 -26.94 -7.82 -22.57
C ASP A 495 -27.75 -7.64 -21.28
N SER A 496 -27.95 -6.37 -20.89
CA SER A 496 -28.92 -5.98 -19.87
C SER A 496 -30.30 -5.87 -20.49
N GLY A 497 -31.32 -6.28 -19.73
CA GLY A 497 -32.71 -6.19 -20.14
C GLY A 497 -33.25 -4.76 -20.00
N VAL A 498 -34.45 -4.64 -19.43
CA VAL A 498 -35.05 -3.33 -19.12
C VAL A 498 -34.31 -2.61 -17.99
N ASP A 499 -33.63 -3.37 -17.13
CA ASP A 499 -32.85 -2.86 -16.00
C ASP A 499 -31.35 -2.90 -16.33
N VAL A 500 -30.71 -1.73 -16.42
CA VAL A 500 -29.28 -1.59 -16.74
C VAL A 500 -28.38 -2.18 -15.65
N SER A 501 -28.91 -2.36 -14.44
CA SER A 501 -28.21 -2.98 -13.31
C SER A 501 -28.25 -4.52 -13.32
N ARG A 502 -29.00 -5.13 -14.26
CA ARG A 502 -29.16 -6.58 -14.34
C ARG A 502 -28.72 -7.12 -15.70
N ILE A 503 -27.81 -8.09 -15.66
CA ILE A 503 -27.42 -8.86 -16.86
C ILE A 503 -28.39 -10.02 -16.99
N GLU A 504 -28.94 -10.23 -18.18
CA GLU A 504 -29.88 -11.33 -18.44
C GLU A 504 -29.26 -12.47 -19.26
N LYS A 505 -28.29 -12.15 -20.13
CA LYS A 505 -27.64 -13.14 -21.00
C LYS A 505 -26.25 -12.71 -21.45
N ILE A 506 -25.45 -13.72 -21.82
CA ILE A 506 -24.16 -13.51 -22.47
C ILE A 506 -24.33 -13.80 -23.97
N ARG A 507 -23.93 -12.87 -24.82
CA ARG A 507 -23.99 -13.01 -26.28
C ARG A 507 -22.59 -12.92 -26.88
N MET A 508 -22.16 -13.96 -27.56
CA MET A 508 -20.86 -14.01 -28.23
C MET A 508 -21.00 -13.68 -29.71
N GLU A 509 -20.14 -12.77 -30.20
CA GLU A 509 -20.07 -12.36 -31.61
C GLU A 509 -18.63 -12.21 -32.10
N PHE A 510 -18.43 -12.36 -33.40
CA PHE A 510 -17.15 -12.08 -34.04
C PHE A 510 -17.00 -10.58 -34.33
N ALA A 511 -15.91 -9.96 -33.89
CA ALA A 511 -15.63 -8.57 -34.23
C ALA A 511 -15.18 -8.49 -35.70
N TYR A 512 -15.96 -7.83 -36.57
CA TYR A 512 -15.49 -6.90 -37.63
C TYR A 512 -16.64 -6.25 -38.41
N LEU A 513 -16.31 -5.07 -38.94
CA LEU A 513 -17.15 -4.09 -39.65
C LEU A 513 -17.33 -4.46 -41.13
N GLY A 514 -18.57 -4.41 -41.63
CA GLY A 514 -18.83 -4.26 -43.07
C GLY A 514 -19.76 -5.27 -43.73
N ASN A 515 -20.13 -6.38 -43.10
CA ASN A 515 -21.09 -7.31 -43.69
C ASN A 515 -22.16 -7.72 -42.67
N SER A 516 -23.24 -6.94 -42.62
CA SER A 516 -24.34 -7.06 -41.66
C SER A 516 -25.20 -8.33 -41.83
N LYS A 517 -24.92 -9.19 -42.82
CA LYS A 517 -25.90 -10.18 -43.28
C LYS A 517 -25.69 -11.64 -42.86
N LYS A 518 -24.59 -12.01 -42.20
CA LYS A 518 -24.44 -13.36 -41.60
C LYS A 518 -23.62 -13.28 -40.32
N ARG A 519 -24.29 -13.18 -39.17
CA ARG A 519 -23.64 -12.99 -37.86
C ARG A 519 -23.69 -14.29 -37.07
N PHE A 520 -22.53 -14.91 -36.87
CA PHE A 520 -22.33 -15.96 -35.88
C PHE A 520 -22.54 -15.37 -34.49
N GLN A 521 -23.75 -15.54 -33.98
CA GLN A 521 -24.19 -15.04 -32.70
C GLN A 521 -24.64 -16.23 -31.86
N TYR A 522 -24.01 -16.39 -30.70
CA TYR A 522 -24.36 -17.44 -29.75
C TYR A 522 -24.79 -16.80 -28.44
N SER A 523 -25.94 -17.23 -27.90
CA SER A 523 -26.45 -16.73 -26.62
C SER A 523 -26.35 -17.82 -25.57
N PHE A 524 -25.93 -17.45 -24.37
CA PHE A 524 -25.70 -18.37 -23.26
C PHE A 524 -26.47 -17.90 -22.01
N PRO A 525 -27.04 -18.85 -21.25
CA PRO A 525 -27.71 -18.54 -19.98
C PRO A 525 -26.68 -18.16 -18.90
N LEU A 526 -27.14 -17.47 -17.86
CA LEU A 526 -26.31 -17.13 -16.70
C LEU A 526 -26.31 -18.26 -15.66
N PHE A 527 -25.24 -18.35 -14.86
CA PHE A 527 -25.16 -19.28 -13.74
C PHE A 527 -25.96 -18.80 -12.51
N ASN A 528 -25.95 -17.50 -12.24
CA ASN A 528 -26.76 -16.85 -11.20
C ASN A 528 -27.43 -15.60 -11.81
N ASP A 529 -28.65 -15.29 -11.33
CA ASP A 529 -29.30 -14.01 -11.61
C ASP A 529 -28.42 -12.87 -11.09
N GLY A 530 -27.79 -12.12 -12.01
CA GLY A 530 -26.80 -11.10 -11.67
C GLY A 530 -27.48 -9.79 -11.25
N PHE A 531 -27.67 -9.59 -9.94
CA PHE A 531 -27.86 -8.24 -9.38
C PHE A 531 -26.48 -7.63 -9.10
N TYR A 532 -26.27 -6.41 -9.62
CA TYR A 532 -25.07 -5.60 -9.39
C TYR A 532 -25.31 -4.50 -8.38
#